data_AF-A0A356PAW9-F1
#
_entry.id   AF-A0A356PAW9-F1
#
_cell.length_a   1.000
_cell.length_b   1.000
_cell.length_c   1.000
_cell.angle_alpha   90.00
_cell.angle_beta   90.00
_cell.angle_gamma   90.00
#
_symmetry.space_group_name_H-M   'P 1'
#
loop_
_entity.id
_entity.type
_entity.pdbx_description
1 polymer ?
#
loop_
_entity_poly.entity_id
_entity_poly.type
_entity_poly.pdbx_seq_one_letter_code
_entity_poly.pdbx_strand_id
1 'polypeptide(L)'
;MIKAIVLFVLAGLAEIGGGYLIWLWLREARPLWYGIIGGLILTVYGIIPTLQKFPNFGRVYSAYGGVFIILALLWGWGIDKKVPDTYDWIGA
;
A
#
# COMPACT_ATOMS: atom_id res chain seq x y z
N MET A 1 2.68 14.65 -14.81
CA MET A 1 1.50 14.24 -14.03
C MET A 1 1.23 12.75 -14.10
N ILE A 2 1.03 12.14 -15.27
CA ILE A 2 0.73 10.69 -15.41
C ILE A 2 1.80 9.78 -14.75
N LYS A 3 3.10 10.06 -14.95
CA LYS A 3 4.19 9.29 -14.31
C LYS A 3 4.12 9.30 -12.78
N ALA A 4 3.71 10.42 -12.19
CA ALA A 4 3.57 10.51 -10.75
C ALA A 4 2.42 9.63 -10.29
N ILE A 5 1.24 9.73 -10.93
CA ILE A 5 0.04 8.93 -10.61
C ILE A 5 0.33 7.42 -10.70
N VAL A 6 1.08 6.98 -11.72
CA VAL A 6 1.47 5.57 -11.84
C VAL A 6 2.39 5.15 -10.69
N LEU A 7 3.37 5.97 -10.32
CA LEU A 7 4.23 5.72 -9.15
C LEU A 7 3.43 5.72 -7.83
N PHE A 8 2.39 6.56 -7.72
CA PHE A 8 1.47 6.59 -6.57
C PHE A 8 0.76 5.25 -6.39
N VAL A 9 0.14 4.73 -7.46
CA VAL A 9 -0.59 3.47 -7.41
C VAL A 9 0.35 2.30 -7.15
N LEU A 10 1.53 2.29 -7.79
CA LEU A 10 2.54 1.27 -7.53
C LEU A 10 3.05 1.29 -6.09
N ALA A 11 3.29 2.48 -5.52
CA ALA A 11 3.66 2.61 -4.11
C ALA A 11 2.56 2.06 -3.18
N GLY A 12 1.28 2.40 -3.45
CA GLY A 12 0.14 1.89 -2.70
C GLY A 12 0.03 0.37 -2.72
N LEU A 13 0.12 -0.23 -3.90
CA LEU A 13 0.08 -1.68 -4.06
C LEU A 13 1.29 -2.37 -3.41
N ALA A 14 2.48 -1.76 -3.49
CA ALA A 14 3.67 -2.29 -2.86
C ALA A 14 3.58 -2.25 -1.33
N GLU A 15 3.11 -1.14 -0.75
CA GLU A 15 2.96 -1.03 0.71
C GLU A 15 1.92 -2.02 1.24
N ILE A 16 0.71 -2.02 0.67
CA ILE A 16 -0.38 -2.90 1.13
C ILE A 16 -0.03 -4.37 0.87
N GLY A 17 0.46 -4.69 -0.33
CA GLY A 17 0.84 -6.05 -0.69
C GLY A 17 2.05 -6.57 0.11
N GLY A 18 3.06 -5.72 0.33
CA GLY A 18 4.22 -6.05 1.14
C GLY A 18 3.84 -6.29 2.61
N GLY A 19 3.00 -5.41 3.18
CA GLY A 19 2.45 -5.56 4.52
C GLY A 19 1.60 -6.83 4.67
N TYR A 20 0.74 -7.13 3.69
CA TYR A 20 -0.08 -8.33 3.66
C TYR A 20 0.75 -9.62 3.64
N LEU A 21 1.84 -9.66 2.85
CA LEU A 21 2.73 -10.83 2.81
C LEU A 21 3.46 -11.06 4.15
N ILE A 22 3.86 -9.99 4.84
CA ILE A 22 4.41 -10.11 6.20
C ILE A 22 3.34 -10.55 7.19
N TRP A 23 2.12 -10.04 7.07
CA TRP A 23 0.98 -10.49 7.87
C TRP A 23 0.75 -11.99 7.70
N LEU A 24 0.70 -12.48 6.47
CA LEU A 24 0.58 -13.90 6.17
C LEU A 24 1.69 -14.74 6.82
N TRP A 25 2.93 -14.26 6.77
CA TRP A 25 4.06 -14.94 7.41
C TRP A 25 3.93 -14.99 8.94
N LEU A 26 3.68 -13.85 9.60
CA LEU A 26 3.68 -13.75 11.06
C LEU A 26 2.39 -14.23 11.72
N ARG A 27 1.22 -13.97 11.11
CA ARG A 27 -0.11 -14.26 11.68
C ARG A 27 -0.69 -15.58 11.21
N GLU A 28 -0.43 -15.98 9.95
CA GLU A 28 -0.95 -17.24 9.38
C GLU A 28 0.09 -18.37 9.34
N ALA A 29 1.28 -18.17 9.92
CA ALA A 29 2.38 -19.15 9.91
C ALA A 29 2.72 -19.65 8.48
N ARG A 30 2.56 -18.79 7.48
CA ARG A 30 2.96 -19.09 6.09
C ARG A 30 4.48 -19.23 5.99
N PRO A 31 5.02 -19.81 4.90
CA PRO A 31 6.45 -20.01 4.73
C PRO A 31 7.26 -18.70 4.83
N LEU A 32 8.49 -18.77 5.36
CA LEU A 32 9.41 -17.64 5.54
C LEU A 32 9.60 -16.80 4.26
N TRP A 33 9.55 -17.44 3.10
CA TRP A 33 9.58 -16.79 1.78
C TRP A 33 8.55 -15.65 1.64
N TYR A 34 7.34 -15.78 2.20
CA TYR A 34 6.34 -14.71 2.18
C TYR A 34 6.84 -13.47 2.92
N GLY A 35 7.45 -13.64 4.09
CA GLY A 35 8.05 -12.56 4.86
C GLY A 35 9.22 -11.90 4.13
N ILE A 36 10.07 -12.69 3.47
CA ILE A 36 11.22 -12.18 2.70
C ILE A 36 10.75 -11.35 1.50
N ILE A 37 9.78 -11.85 0.72
CA ILE A 37 9.22 -11.08 -0.39
C ILE A 37 8.53 -9.82 0.14
N GLY A 38 7.71 -9.95 1.19
CA GLY A 38 6.99 -8.83 1.78
C GLY A 38 7.95 -7.72 2.21
N GLY A 39 9.04 -8.07 2.90
CA GLY A 39 10.10 -7.14 3.29
C GLY A 39 10.83 -6.51 2.10
N LEU A 40 11.11 -7.29 1.05
CA LEU A 40 11.71 -6.76 -0.18
C LEU A 40 10.79 -5.75 -0.87
N ILE A 41 9.50 -6.06 -0.98
CA ILE A 41 8.49 -5.16 -1.56
C ILE A 41 8.36 -3.89 -0.73
N LEU A 42 8.35 -3.99 0.61
CA LEU A 42 8.34 -2.81 1.49
C LEU A 42 9.60 -1.93 1.34
N THR A 43 10.75 -2.56 1.13
CA THR A 43 12.00 -1.83 0.83
C THR A 43 11.90 -1.08 -0.49
N VAL A 44 11.36 -1.74 -1.54
CA VAL A 44 11.12 -1.10 -2.85
C VAL A 44 10.09 0.02 -2.73
N TYR A 45 9.02 -0.17 -1.94
CA TYR A 45 8.05 0.87 -1.64
C TYR A 45 8.73 2.13 -1.08
N GLY A 46 9.62 2.00 -0.09
CA GLY A 46 10.32 3.16 0.49
C GLY A 46 11.16 3.96 -0.52
N ILE A 47 11.59 3.33 -1.61
CA ILE A 47 12.37 3.96 -2.68
C ILE A 47 11.46 4.69 -3.69
N ILE A 48 10.24 4.20 -3.95
CA ILE A 48 9.34 4.75 -4.98
C ILE A 48 8.99 6.24 -4.76
N PRO A 49 8.61 6.71 -3.55
CA PRO A 49 8.35 8.12 -3.29
C PRO A 49 9.57 9.02 -3.52
N THR A 50 10.79 8.51 -3.31
CA THR A 50 12.03 9.28 -3.50
C THR A 50 12.29 9.61 -4.98
N LEU A 51 11.72 8.83 -5.90
CA LEU A 51 11.84 9.05 -7.34
C LEU A 51 10.91 10.15 -7.86
N GLN A 52 9.99 10.64 -7.04
CA GLN A 52 9.10 11.72 -7.45
C GLN A 52 9.77 13.10 -7.27
N LYS A 53 9.96 13.80 -8.38
CA LYS A 53 10.42 15.20 -8.38
C LYS A 53 9.26 16.14 -8.07
N PHE A 54 8.91 16.31 -6.79
CA PHE A 54 7.94 17.30 -6.34
C PHE A 54 8.56 18.34 -5.41
N PRO A 55 8.13 19.62 -5.50
CA PRO A 55 8.73 20.72 -4.73
C PRO A 55 8.31 20.78 -3.26
N ASN A 56 7.28 20.03 -2.82
CA ASN A 56 6.75 20.15 -1.46
C ASN A 56 6.30 18.79 -0.90
N PHE A 57 7.15 18.16 -0.09
CA PHE A 57 6.97 16.80 0.44
C PHE A 57 5.62 16.61 1.16
N GLY A 58 5.24 17.54 2.03
CA GLY A 58 4.04 17.40 2.87
C GLY A 58 2.73 17.35 2.08
N ARG A 59 2.60 18.17 1.02
CA ARG A 59 1.38 18.21 0.19
C ARG A 59 1.20 16.96 -0.67
N VAL A 60 2.31 16.38 -1.09
CA VAL A 60 2.32 15.14 -1.86
C VAL A 60 1.96 13.99 -0.92
N TYR A 61 2.53 13.94 0.28
CA TYR A 61 2.21 12.91 1.28
C TYR A 61 0.76 12.96 1.78
N SER A 62 0.16 14.14 1.91
CA SER A 62 -1.26 14.26 2.24
C SER A 62 -2.17 13.74 1.13
N ALA A 63 -1.79 13.95 -0.15
CA ALA A 63 -2.51 13.38 -1.28
C ALA A 63 -2.27 11.86 -1.42
N TYR A 64 -1.07 11.37 -1.07
CA TYR A 64 -0.77 9.94 -0.94
C TYR A 64 -1.75 9.28 0.02
N GLY A 65 -1.92 9.85 1.21
CA GLY A 65 -2.79 9.30 2.25
C GLY A 65 -4.21 9.00 1.76
N GLY A 66 -4.87 9.94 1.08
CA GLY A 66 -6.22 9.71 0.56
C GLY A 66 -6.30 8.59 -0.49
N VAL A 67 -5.36 8.55 -1.43
CA VAL A 67 -5.29 7.49 -2.45
C VAL A 67 -5.00 6.13 -1.80
N PHE A 68 -4.19 6.13 -0.75
CA PHE A 68 -3.87 4.95 0.03
C PHE A 68 -5.09 4.33 0.70
N ILE A 69 -5.98 5.15 1.27
CA ILE A 69 -7.15 4.61 1.95
C ILE A 69 -8.10 3.96 0.95
N ILE A 70 -8.32 4.59 -0.23
CA ILE A 70 -9.11 3.99 -1.31
C ILE A 70 -8.49 2.66 -1.78
N LEU A 71 -7.16 2.61 -1.95
CA LEU A 71 -6.45 1.39 -2.33
C LEU A 71 -6.55 0.30 -1.26
N ALA A 72 -6.46 0.66 0.02
CA ALA A 72 -6.59 -0.28 1.13
C ALA A 72 -8.00 -0.87 1.20
N LEU A 73 -9.03 -0.05 1.00
CA LEU A 73 -10.42 -0.49 0.86
C LEU A 73 -10.60 -1.47 -0.31
N LEU A 74 -10.11 -1.12 -1.50
CA LEU A 74 -10.19 -1.98 -2.68
C LEU A 74 -9.44 -3.29 -2.48
N TRP A 75 -8.29 -3.26 -1.81
CA TRP A 75 -7.51 -4.45 -1.49
C TRP A 75 -8.23 -5.35 -0.48
N GLY A 76 -8.78 -4.78 0.60
CA GLY A 76 -9.58 -5.52 1.59
C GLY A 76 -10.82 -6.16 0.96
N TRP A 77 -11.48 -5.44 0.05
CA TRP A 77 -12.64 -5.95 -0.67
C TRP A 77 -12.28 -7.06 -1.66
N GLY A 78 -11.19 -6.89 -2.42
CA GLY A 78 -10.80 -7.82 -3.49
C GLY A 78 -10.03 -9.05 -3.01
N ILE A 79 -9.03 -8.87 -2.14
CA ILE A 79 -8.12 -9.94 -1.70
C ILE A 79 -8.63 -10.60 -0.41
N ASP A 80 -9.04 -9.80 0.57
CA ASP A 80 -9.49 -10.33 1.87
C ASP A 80 -10.97 -10.77 1.84
N LYS A 81 -11.68 -10.53 0.72
CA LYS A 81 -13.11 -10.80 0.49
C LYS A 81 -14.03 -10.27 1.59
N LYS A 82 -13.54 -9.32 2.38
CA LYS A 82 -14.28 -8.73 3.48
C LYS A 82 -15.06 -7.56 2.90
N VAL A 83 -16.38 -7.63 2.99
CA VAL A 83 -17.25 -6.55 2.51
C VAL A 83 -16.96 -5.32 3.40
N PRO A 84 -16.58 -4.17 2.83
CA PRO A 84 -16.27 -2.99 3.63
C PRO A 84 -17.48 -2.59 4.47
N ASP A 85 -17.28 -2.42 5.77
CA ASP A 85 -18.34 -2.03 6.69
C ASP A 85 -18.54 -0.51 6.64
N THR A 86 -19.66 -0.03 7.17
CA THR A 86 -20.00 1.41 7.20
C THR A 86 -18.96 2.29 7.90
N TYR A 87 -18.17 1.72 8.81
CA TYR A 87 -17.03 2.37 9.44
C TYR A 87 -15.81 2.51 8.50
N ASP A 88 -15.60 1.57 7.57
CA ASP A 88 -14.52 1.63 6.58
C ASP A 88 -14.79 2.72 5.52
N TRP A 89 -16.06 3.00 5.22
CA TRP A 89 -16.47 4.08 4.32
C TRP A 89 -16.32 5.48 4.91
N ILE A 90 -16.45 5.63 6.23
CA ILE A 90 -16.30 6.93 6.91
C ILE A 90 -14.82 7.26 7.15
N GLY A 91 -13.95 6.24 7.24
CA GLY A 91 -12.51 6.42 7.41
C GLY A 91 -11.72 6.69 6.13
N ALA A 92 -12.35 6.59 4.96
CA ALA A 92 -11.74 6.72 3.63
C ALA A 92 -11.97 8.06 2.94
#